data_AF-S4RGJ2-F1
#
_entry.id   AF-S4RGJ2-F1
#
_cell.length_a   1.000
_cell.length_b   1.000
_cell.length_c   1.000
_cell.angle_alpha   90.00
_cell.angle_beta   90.00
_cell.angle_gamma   90.00
#
_symmetry.space_group_name_H-M   'P 1'
#
loop_
_entity.id
_entity.type
_entity.pdbx_description
1 polymer ?
#
loop_
_entity_poly.entity_id
_entity_poly.type
_entity_poly.pdbx_seq_one_letter_code
_entity_poly.pdbx_strand_id
1 'polypeptide(L)'
;LESLLQAKEARLQRLEEVLARTDVAHGDAEELSEELDALETAMHRPDENGAWVHDLTSNGTLDSSNGEKFSAVIAQWETLYDKATQRRQDLERRVAEGQERERALRLVQERAAALSHRLGALLADGADALALPLEAQ
;
A
#
# COMPACT_ATOMS: atom_id res chain seq x y z
N LEU A 1 22.87 -27.90 1.95
CA LEU A 1 22.78 -27.05 0.74
C LEU A 1 21.40 -27.14 0.10
N GLU A 2 20.87 -28.34 -0.18
CA GLU A 2 19.50 -28.50 -0.74
C GLU A 2 18.38 -27.89 0.11
N SER A 3 18.39 -28.09 1.43
CA SER A 3 17.39 -27.49 2.34
C SER A 3 17.44 -25.95 2.37
N LEU A 4 18.62 -25.36 2.14
CA LEU A 4 18.77 -23.90 2.01
C LEU A 4 18.18 -23.41 0.69
N LEU A 5 18.42 -24.12 -0.42
CA LEU A 5 17.85 -23.78 -1.73
C LEU A 5 16.32 -23.85 -1.72
N GLN A 6 15.74 -24.92 -1.16
CA GLN A 6 14.28 -25.07 -1.05
C GLN A 6 13.61 -23.98 -0.21
N ALA A 7 14.22 -23.62 0.93
CA ALA A 7 13.71 -22.53 1.76
C ALA A 7 13.76 -21.17 1.01
N LYS A 8 14.72 -20.99 0.08
CA LYS A 8 14.82 -19.79 -0.76
C LYS A 8 13.82 -19.79 -1.90
N GLU A 9 13.64 -20.91 -2.59
CA GLU A 9 12.62 -21.07 -3.63
C GLU A 9 11.21 -20.83 -3.07
N ALA A 10 10.89 -21.38 -1.90
CA ALA A 10 9.61 -21.13 -1.24
C ALA A 10 9.41 -19.65 -0.89
N ARG A 11 10.49 -18.94 -0.54
CA ARG A 11 10.42 -17.49 -0.26
C ARG A 11 10.27 -16.68 -1.53
N LEU A 12 10.97 -17.03 -2.60
CA LEU A 12 10.81 -16.41 -3.92
C LEU A 12 9.38 -16.57 -4.40
N GLN A 13 8.83 -17.77 -4.28
CA GLN A 13 7.44 -18.06 -4.62
C GLN A 13 6.48 -17.20 -3.79
N ARG A 14 6.71 -17.05 -2.47
CA ARG A 14 5.88 -16.18 -1.64
C ARG A 14 5.94 -14.71 -2.08
N LEU A 15 7.12 -14.21 -2.46
CA LEU A 15 7.26 -12.84 -2.97
C LEU A 15 6.56 -12.68 -4.33
N GLU A 16 6.65 -13.68 -5.21
CA GLU A 16 5.93 -13.71 -6.48
C GLU A 16 4.41 -13.73 -6.28
N GLU A 17 3.90 -14.52 -5.33
CA GLU A 17 2.48 -14.58 -5.01
C GLU A 17 1.96 -13.23 -4.48
N VAL A 18 2.70 -12.60 -3.58
CA VAL A 18 2.33 -11.27 -3.06
C VAL A 18 2.46 -10.20 -4.15
N LEU A 19 3.48 -10.26 -5.01
CA LEU A 19 3.60 -9.38 -6.17
C LEU A 19 2.41 -9.52 -7.12
N ALA A 20 2.02 -10.75 -7.46
CA ALA A 20 0.88 -10.99 -8.34
C ALA A 20 -0.44 -10.50 -7.73
N ARG A 21 -0.63 -10.72 -6.43
CA ARG A 21 -1.83 -10.22 -5.70
C ARG A 21 -1.86 -8.70 -5.67
N THR A 22 -0.73 -8.08 -5.32
CA THR A 22 -0.63 -6.62 -5.27
C THR A 22 -0.76 -5.99 -6.65
N ASP A 23 -0.37 -6.66 -7.75
CA ASP A 23 -0.46 -6.13 -9.12
C ASP A 23 -1.91 -5.86 -9.55
N VAL A 24 -2.83 -6.74 -9.14
CA VAL A 24 -4.28 -6.61 -9.40
C VAL A 24 -5.04 -5.90 -8.28
N ALA A 25 -4.35 -5.40 -7.25
CA ALA A 25 -4.99 -4.71 -6.14
C ALA A 25 -5.55 -3.34 -6.59
N HIS A 26 -6.87 -3.21 -6.43
CA HIS A 26 -7.63 -1.99 -6.61
C HIS A 26 -8.50 -1.84 -5.38
N GLY A 27 -8.48 -0.66 -4.78
CA GLY A 27 -9.14 -0.43 -3.52
C GLY A 27 -9.00 0.99 -3.05
N ASP A 28 -9.61 1.29 -1.91
CA ASP A 28 -9.40 2.55 -1.22
C ASP A 28 -7.98 2.63 -0.61
N ALA A 29 -7.67 3.76 0.03
CA ALA A 29 -6.34 3.97 0.60
C ALA A 29 -6.00 3.00 1.74
N GLU A 30 -7.01 2.44 2.42
CA GLU A 30 -6.84 1.48 3.51
C GLU A 30 -6.51 0.09 2.96
N GLU A 31 -7.30 -0.39 1.99
CA GLU A 31 -7.07 -1.66 1.29
C GLU A 31 -5.69 -1.67 0.58
N LEU A 32 -5.32 -0.57 -0.06
CA LEU A 32 -4.00 -0.44 -0.69
C LEU A 32 -2.85 -0.37 0.34
N SER A 33 -3.12 0.14 1.55
CA SER A 33 -2.14 0.17 2.64
C SER A 33 -1.91 -1.22 3.22
N GLU A 34 -2.94 -2.05 3.34
CA GLU A 34 -2.80 -3.46 3.78
C GLU A 34 -1.98 -4.28 2.77
N GLU A 35 -2.24 -4.10 1.48
CA GLU A 35 -1.47 -4.76 0.42
C GLU A 35 -0.02 -4.27 0.37
N LEU A 36 0.22 -2.98 0.65
CA LEU A 36 1.56 -2.43 0.80
C LEU A 36 2.29 -3.06 2.00
N ASP A 37 1.65 -3.15 3.17
CA ASP A 37 2.24 -3.76 4.37
C ASP A 37 2.57 -5.25 4.16
N ALA A 38 1.69 -5.98 3.45
CA ALA A 38 1.94 -7.37 3.10
C ALA A 38 3.12 -7.52 2.12
N LEU A 39 3.25 -6.62 1.14
CA LEU A 39 4.39 -6.58 0.23
C LEU A 39 5.68 -6.25 0.98
N GLU A 40 5.65 -5.23 1.83
CA GLU A 40 6.79 -4.83 2.66
C GLU A 40 7.21 -5.97 3.59
N THR A 41 6.27 -6.66 4.24
CA THR A 41 6.56 -7.84 5.07
C THR A 41 7.17 -9.00 4.28
N ALA A 42 6.72 -9.23 3.03
CA ALA A 42 7.30 -10.25 2.16
C ALA A 42 8.73 -9.88 1.72
N MET A 43 8.97 -8.58 1.49
CA MET A 43 10.29 -8.02 1.20
C MET A 43 11.21 -8.02 2.44
N HIS A 44 10.67 -7.73 3.62
CA HIS A 44 11.40 -7.60 4.88
C HIS A 44 11.91 -8.98 5.35
N ARG A 45 13.19 -9.03 5.74
CA ARG A 45 13.85 -10.25 6.20
C ARG A 45 14.00 -10.18 7.73
N PRO A 46 13.80 -11.29 8.46
CA PRO A 46 14.25 -11.36 9.86
C PRO A 46 15.77 -11.25 9.99
N ASP A 47 16.51 -11.73 8.97
CA ASP A 47 17.97 -11.67 8.88
C ASP A 47 18.36 -10.74 7.72
N GLU A 48 18.26 -9.45 7.96
CA GLU A 48 18.75 -8.40 7.06
C GLU A 48 20.28 -8.39 7.06
N ASN A 49 20.91 -8.65 5.91
CA ASN A 49 22.12 -7.89 5.50
C ASN A 49 22.64 -8.20 4.08
N GLY A 50 21.91 -8.88 3.19
CA GLY A 50 22.50 -9.33 1.91
C GLY A 50 23.66 -10.33 2.04
N ALA A 51 24.08 -10.64 3.28
CA ALA A 51 25.16 -11.58 3.60
C ALA A 51 24.91 -12.98 3.04
N TRP A 52 23.66 -13.35 2.78
CA TRP A 52 23.32 -14.62 2.16
C TRP A 52 23.59 -14.66 0.65
N VAL A 53 23.44 -13.55 -0.11
CA VAL A 53 23.84 -13.50 -1.53
C VAL A 53 25.36 -13.63 -1.60
N HIS A 54 26.04 -12.94 -0.68
CA HIS A 54 27.47 -13.06 -0.47
C HIS A 54 27.89 -14.48 -0.05
N ASP A 55 27.18 -15.14 0.87
CA ASP A 55 27.47 -16.52 1.29
C ASP A 55 27.21 -17.51 0.15
N LEU A 56 26.16 -17.31 -0.66
CA LEU A 56 25.90 -18.17 -1.82
C LEU A 56 26.96 -18.00 -2.92
N THR A 57 27.47 -16.78 -3.12
CA THR A 57 28.55 -16.50 -4.07
C THR A 57 29.92 -16.93 -3.54
N SER A 58 30.16 -16.85 -2.23
CA SER A 58 31.43 -17.19 -1.58
C SER A 58 31.57 -18.70 -1.28
N ASN A 59 30.47 -19.39 -0.99
CA ASN A 59 30.46 -20.85 -0.79
C ASN A 59 30.48 -21.62 -2.13
N GLY A 60 30.58 -20.91 -3.26
CA GLY A 60 30.61 -21.44 -4.63
C GLY A 60 31.94 -22.09 -5.03
N THR A 61 32.52 -22.94 -4.18
CA THR A 61 33.44 -23.97 -4.68
C THR A 61 32.78 -25.34 -4.57
N LEU A 62 32.83 -26.06 -5.71
CA LEU A 62 32.61 -27.49 -5.94
C LEU A 62 31.26 -27.92 -6.57
N ASP A 63 31.41 -28.34 -7.82
CA ASP A 63 30.50 -28.93 -8.81
C ASP A 63 29.67 -27.95 -9.68
N SER A 64 29.98 -27.95 -10.98
CA SER A 64 29.46 -27.02 -11.99
C SER A 64 27.93 -27.03 -12.11
N SER A 65 27.28 -28.11 -11.65
CA SER A 65 25.82 -28.27 -11.68
C SER A 65 25.09 -27.47 -10.59
N ASN A 66 25.72 -27.24 -9.44
CA ASN A 66 25.11 -26.52 -8.32
C ASN A 66 25.34 -25.01 -8.42
N GLY A 67 26.49 -24.59 -8.96
CA GLY A 67 26.80 -23.18 -9.19
C GLY A 67 25.79 -22.49 -10.13
N GLU A 68 25.39 -23.14 -11.20
CA GLU A 68 24.38 -22.62 -12.14
C GLU A 68 23.01 -22.43 -11.48
N LYS A 69 22.58 -23.37 -10.63
CA LYS A 69 21.31 -23.27 -9.90
C LYS A 69 21.31 -22.10 -8.92
N PHE A 70 22.41 -21.90 -8.18
CA PHE A 70 22.54 -20.74 -7.29
C PHE A 70 22.55 -19.42 -8.07
N SER A 71 23.27 -19.35 -9.19
CA SER A 71 23.27 -18.16 -10.04
C SER A 71 21.87 -17.84 -10.58
N ALA A 72 21.10 -18.85 -11.00
CA ALA A 72 19.73 -18.65 -11.48
C ALA A 72 18.81 -18.12 -10.38
N VAL A 73 18.90 -18.67 -9.17
CA VAL A 73 18.11 -18.23 -8.01
C VAL A 73 18.48 -16.81 -7.57
N ILE A 74 19.76 -16.43 -7.63
CA ILE A 74 20.21 -15.07 -7.33
C ILE A 74 19.68 -14.08 -8.38
N ALA A 75 19.80 -14.39 -9.67
CA ALA A 75 19.30 -13.53 -10.74
C ALA A 75 17.77 -13.36 -10.69
N GLN A 76 17.03 -14.44 -10.40
CA GLN A 76 15.59 -14.37 -10.19
C GLN A 76 15.25 -13.51 -8.97
N TRP A 77 16.00 -13.65 -7.87
CA TRP A 77 15.80 -12.84 -6.68
C TRP A 77 16.02 -11.35 -6.94
N GLU A 78 17.12 -10.96 -7.60
CA GLU A 78 17.40 -9.56 -7.95
C GLU A 78 16.27 -8.97 -8.81
N THR A 79 15.84 -9.72 -9.84
CA THR A 79 14.76 -9.30 -10.74
C THR A 79 13.44 -9.10 -10.00
N LEU A 80 13.09 -10.01 -9.08
CA LEU A 80 11.85 -9.90 -8.30
C LEU A 80 11.93 -8.78 -7.27
N TYR A 81 13.11 -8.55 -6.68
CA TYR A 81 13.32 -7.49 -5.71
C TYR A 81 13.17 -6.10 -6.35
N ASP A 82 13.72 -5.92 -7.56
CA ASP A 82 13.55 -4.68 -8.32
C ASP A 82 12.07 -4.43 -8.66
N LYS A 83 11.36 -5.47 -9.13
CA LYS A 83 9.92 -5.39 -9.40
C LYS A 83 9.11 -5.07 -8.14
N ALA A 84 9.43 -5.71 -7.02
CA ALA A 84 8.79 -5.45 -5.74
C ALA A 84 9.02 -4.01 -5.26
N THR A 85 10.24 -3.50 -5.44
CA THR A 85 10.58 -2.12 -5.10
C THR A 85 9.79 -1.12 -5.93
N GLN A 86 9.67 -1.35 -7.25
CA GLN A 86 8.86 -0.51 -8.12
C GLN A 86 7.37 -0.57 -7.74
N ARG A 87 6.84 -1.77 -7.43
CA ARG A 87 5.43 -1.91 -7.03
C ARG A 87 5.14 -1.25 -5.70
N ARG A 88 6.05 -1.36 -4.73
CA ARG A 88 5.99 -0.69 -3.43
C ARG A 88 5.86 0.83 -3.62
N GLN A 89 6.73 1.43 -4.44
CA GLN A 89 6.68 2.87 -4.75
C GLN A 89 5.36 3.31 -5.41
N ASP A 90 4.81 2.48 -6.31
CA ASP A 90 3.52 2.76 -6.94
C ASP A 90 2.37 2.72 -5.91
N LEU A 91 2.35 1.70 -5.05
CA LEU A 91 1.35 1.57 -3.99
C LEU A 91 1.43 2.73 -2.98
N GLU A 92 2.64 3.10 -2.53
CA GLU A 92 2.87 4.26 -1.64
C GLU A 92 2.26 5.54 -2.22
N ARG A 93 2.51 5.79 -3.52
CA ARG A 93 1.93 6.95 -4.22
C ARG A 93 0.41 6.88 -4.25
N ARG A 94 -0.17 5.73 -4.61
CA ARG A 94 -1.63 5.55 -4.70
C ARG A 94 -2.32 5.73 -3.35
N VAL A 95 -1.74 5.20 -2.27
CA VAL A 95 -2.22 5.39 -0.89
C VAL A 95 -2.22 6.87 -0.53
N ALA A 96 -1.10 7.56 -0.75
CA ALA A 96 -0.97 8.98 -0.45
C ALA A 96 -2.01 9.84 -1.22
N GLU A 97 -2.19 9.58 -2.52
CA GLU A 97 -3.21 10.24 -3.34
C GLU A 97 -4.63 9.96 -2.84
N GLY A 98 -4.93 8.70 -2.46
CA GLY A 98 -6.22 8.31 -1.91
C GLY A 98 -6.55 9.07 -0.63
N GLN A 99 -5.60 9.14 0.31
CA GLN A 99 -5.74 9.89 1.56
C GLN A 99 -5.88 11.40 1.34
N GLU A 100 -5.21 11.97 0.34
CA GLU A 100 -5.36 13.39 -0.02
C GLU A 100 -6.77 13.68 -0.57
N ARG A 101 -7.26 12.83 -1.48
CA ARG A 101 -8.62 12.94 -2.03
C ARG A 101 -9.68 12.86 -0.93
N GLU A 102 -9.52 11.92 0.01
CA GLU A 102 -10.46 11.77 1.12
C GLU A 102 -10.46 12.99 2.06
N ARG A 103 -9.27 13.55 2.36
CA ARG A 103 -9.15 14.79 3.13
C ARG A 103 -9.82 15.97 2.44
N ALA A 104 -9.61 16.13 1.13
CA ALA A 104 -10.26 17.18 0.35
C ALA A 104 -11.79 17.02 0.34
N LEU A 105 -12.28 15.79 0.19
CA LEU A 105 -13.72 15.49 0.23
C LEU A 105 -14.34 15.85 1.59
N ARG A 106 -13.70 15.46 2.70
CA ARG A 106 -14.15 15.82 4.05
C ARG A 106 -14.26 17.33 4.23
N LEU A 107 -13.25 18.09 3.81
CA LEU A 107 -13.28 19.55 3.90
C LEU A 107 -14.46 20.17 3.11
N VAL A 108 -14.72 19.66 1.91
CA VAL A 108 -15.87 20.12 1.11
C VAL A 108 -17.19 19.80 1.80
N GLN A 109 -17.34 18.60 2.37
CA GLN A 109 -18.54 18.19 3.10
C GLN A 109 -18.78 19.04 4.35
N GLU A 110 -17.75 19.32 5.14
CA GLU A 110 -17.83 20.19 6.32
C GLU A 110 -18.29 21.61 5.94
N ARG A 111 -17.72 22.17 4.88
CA ARG A 111 -18.10 23.50 4.38
C ARG A 111 -19.53 23.52 3.86
N ALA A 112 -19.95 22.47 3.15
CA ALA A 112 -21.32 22.33 2.67
C ALA A 112 -22.30 22.25 3.85
N ALA A 113 -22.01 21.43 4.87
CA ALA A 113 -22.84 21.32 6.07
C ALA A 113 -22.94 22.65 6.83
N ALA A 114 -21.83 23.38 6.99
CA ALA A 114 -21.83 24.69 7.63
C ALA A 114 -22.66 25.71 6.83
N LEU A 115 -22.58 25.69 5.50
CA LEU A 115 -23.40 26.55 4.64
C LEU A 115 -24.89 26.21 4.77
N SER A 116 -25.24 24.93 4.70
CA SER A 116 -26.62 24.45 4.86
C SER A 116 -27.19 24.85 6.23
N HIS A 117 -26.40 24.73 7.30
CA HIS A 117 -26.81 25.17 8.63
C HIS A 117 -27.07 26.67 8.69
N ARG A 118 -26.16 27.50 8.15
CA ARG A 118 -26.34 28.96 8.11
C ARG A 118 -27.55 29.38 7.29
N LEU A 119 -27.78 28.74 6.14
CA LEU A 119 -28.97 29.00 5.32
C LEU A 119 -30.26 28.60 6.06
N GLY A 120 -30.26 27.46 6.75
CA GLY A 120 -31.39 27.04 7.58
C GLY A 120 -31.72 28.03 8.69
N ALA A 121 -30.70 28.53 9.40
CA ALA A 121 -30.87 29.55 10.43
C ALA A 121 -31.44 30.86 9.86
N LEU A 122 -30.89 31.36 8.75
CA LEU A 122 -31.39 32.58 8.10
C LEU A 122 -32.84 32.44 7.63
N LEU A 123 -33.23 31.27 7.13
CA LEU A 123 -34.61 31.01 6.72
C LEU A 123 -35.56 30.93 7.92
N ALA A 124 -35.14 30.32 9.03
CA ALA A 124 -35.92 30.26 10.26
C ALA A 124 -36.10 31.66 10.88
N ASP A 125 -35.01 32.43 11.02
CA ASP A 125 -35.06 33.80 11.54
C ASP A 125 -35.96 34.71 10.68
N GLY A 126 -35.90 34.55 9.35
CA GLY A 126 -36.78 35.27 8.43
C GLY A 126 -38.25 34.87 8.54
N ALA A 127 -38.54 33.60 8.80
CA ALA A 127 -39.90 33.11 9.02
C ALA A 127 -40.47 33.63 10.35
N ASP A 128 -39.68 33.63 11.42
CA ASP A 128 -40.07 34.17 12.73
C ASP A 128 -40.33 35.67 12.69
N ALA A 129 -39.52 36.43 11.93
CA ALA A 129 -39.73 37.87 11.72
C ALA A 129 -41.03 38.19 10.95
N LEU A 130 -41.48 37.29 10.08
CA LEU A 130 -42.74 37.41 9.34
C LEU A 130 -43.95 36.90 10.13
N ALA A 131 -43.72 36.16 11.22
CA ALA A 131 -44.76 35.59 12.08
C ALA A 131 -45.21 36.53 13.22
N LEU A 132 -44.87 37.82 13.15
CA LEU A 132 -45.33 38.83 14.12
C LEU A 132 -46.85 38.76 14.29
N PRO A 133 -47.36 38.56 15.52
CA PRO A 133 -48.80 38.54 15.76
C PRO A 133 -49.34 39.95 15.48
N LEU A 134 -50.32 40.02 14.58
CA LEU A 134 -51.28 41.12 14.52
C LEU A 134 -52.06 41.11 15.84
N GLU A 135 -51.44 41.59 16.92
CA GLU A 135 -52.20 41.91 18.12
C GLU A 135 -53.10 43.09 17.75
N ALA A 136 -54.38 42.73 17.72
CA ALA A 136 -55.50 43.59 17.42
C ALA A 136 -55.53 44.80 18.34
N GLN A 137 -55.90 45.92 17.71
CA GLN A 137 -56.49 47.17 18.22
C GLN A 137 -56.90 47.23 19.70
#